data_AF-A0A1J5H785-F1
#
_entry.id   AF-A0A1J5H785-F1
#
_cell.length_a   1.000
_cell.length_b   1.000
_cell.length_c   1.000
_cell.angle_alpha   90.00
_cell.angle_beta   90.00
_cell.angle_gamma   90.00
#
_symmetry.space_group_name_H-M   'P 1'
#
loop_
_entity.id
_entity.type
_entity.pdbx_description
1 polymer ?
#
loop_
_entity_poly.entity_id
_entity_poly.type
_entity_poly.pdbx_seq_one_letter_code
_entity_poly.pdbx_strand_id
1 'polypeptide(L)'
;MTINFKHGFTLIELLVVIAIIGILASVVLASLNTARSKGSDAAIKSNINNARAQAELYYDSYPNAYTNVCTAATGIQKMYTAAETAAGGAAFAACSSSKIAWAMKARLVSNTGQYYCVDSTGAAKVITAT
;
A
#
# COMPACT_ATOMS: atom_id res chain seq x y z
N MET A 1 -42.55 11.74 -51.20
CA MET A 1 -42.22 12.16 -49.82
C MET A 1 -41.99 10.89 -49.00
N THR A 2 -40.73 10.50 -48.82
CA THR A 2 -40.34 9.30 -48.07
C THR A 2 -40.30 9.61 -46.58
N ILE A 3 -41.22 9.04 -45.81
CA ILE A 3 -41.31 9.24 -44.35
C ILE A 3 -40.21 8.37 -43.71
N ASN A 4 -39.19 9.01 -43.15
CA ASN A 4 -38.09 8.36 -42.44
C ASN A 4 -38.55 8.05 -41.00
N PHE A 5 -38.91 6.80 -40.71
CA PHE A 5 -39.23 6.35 -39.35
C PHE A 5 -37.95 6.32 -38.49
N LYS A 6 -37.66 7.41 -37.79
CA LYS A 6 -36.63 7.40 -36.74
C LYS A 6 -37.08 6.43 -35.63
N HIS A 7 -36.37 5.31 -35.48
CA HIS A 7 -36.61 4.36 -34.41
C HIS A 7 -36.21 5.01 -33.07
N GLY A 8 -37.21 5.26 -32.21
CA GLY A 8 -37.00 5.74 -30.85
C GLY A 8 -36.72 4.56 -29.91
N PHE A 9 -35.87 4.79 -28.90
CA PHE A 9 -35.61 3.83 -27.83
C PHE A 9 -36.86 3.71 -26.93
N THR A 10 -37.23 2.50 -26.54
CA THR A 10 -38.35 2.29 -25.61
C THR A 10 -37.92 2.50 -24.15
N LEU A 11 -38.87 2.90 -23.30
CA LEU A 11 -38.62 3.06 -21.86
C LEU A 11 -38.21 1.75 -21.19
N ILE A 12 -38.74 0.61 -21.66
CA ILE A 12 -38.42 -0.71 -21.09
C ILE A 12 -37.00 -1.15 -21.46
N GLU A 13 -36.53 -0.83 -22.67
CA GLU A 13 -35.15 -1.10 -23.08
C GLU A 13 -34.16 -0.31 -22.21
N LEU A 14 -34.45 0.97 -21.93
CA LEU A 14 -33.60 1.79 -21.07
C LEU A 14 -33.62 1.27 -19.62
N LEU A 15 -34.78 0.83 -19.12
CA LEU A 15 -34.93 0.27 -17.77
C LEU A 15 -34.13 -1.03 -17.58
N VAL A 16 -34.16 -1.93 -18.56
CA VAL A 16 -33.35 -3.17 -18.52
C VAL A 16 -31.86 -2.86 -18.51
N VAL A 17 -31.41 -1.87 -19.29
CA VAL A 17 -29.99 -1.52 -19.38
C VAL A 17 -29.47 -0.99 -18.04
N ILE A 18 -30.18 -0.07 -17.39
CA ILE A 18 -29.76 0.44 -16.07
C ILE A 18 -29.77 -0.67 -15.00
N ALA A 19 -30.70 -1.63 -15.10
CA ALA A 19 -30.75 -2.77 -14.20
C ALA A 19 -29.50 -3.66 -14.36
N ILE A 20 -29.10 -3.98 -15.60
CA ILE A 20 -27.89 -4.77 -15.87
C ILE A 20 -26.63 -4.03 -15.43
N ILE A 21 -26.51 -2.72 -15.74
CA ILE A 21 -25.37 -1.89 -15.29
C ILE A 21 -25.29 -1.88 -13.76
N GLY A 22 -26.42 -1.77 -13.05
CA GLY A 22 -26.45 -1.80 -11.60
C GLY A 22 -25.91 -3.11 -11.01
N ILE A 23 -26.29 -4.26 -11.59
CA ILE A 23 -25.79 -5.57 -11.16
C ILE A 23 -24.28 -5.67 -11.39
N LEU A 24 -23.80 -5.34 -12.60
CA LEU A 24 -22.38 -5.42 -12.94
C LEU A 24 -21.53 -4.46 -12.09
N ALA A 25 -22.01 -3.24 -11.85
CA ALA A 25 -21.31 -2.24 -11.04
C ALA A 25 -21.11 -2.72 -9.59
N SER A 26 -22.08 -3.43 -9.00
CA SER A 26 -21.98 -3.95 -7.63
C SER A 26 -20.84 -4.98 -7.47
N VAL A 27 -20.71 -5.89 -8.43
CA VAL A 27 -19.66 -6.94 -8.43
C VAL A 27 -18.28 -6.31 -8.63
N VAL A 28 -18.17 -5.36 -9.57
CA VAL A 28 -16.92 -4.65 -9.85
C VAL A 28 -16.45 -3.88 -8.62
N LEU A 29 -17.33 -3.19 -7.91
CA LEU A 29 -16.98 -2.41 -6.73
C LEU A 29 -16.41 -3.29 -5.59
N ALA A 30 -17.02 -4.45 -5.34
CA ALA A 30 -16.52 -5.40 -4.34
C ALA A 30 -15.10 -5.90 -4.69
N SER A 31 -14.86 -6.23 -5.96
CA SER A 31 -13.54 -6.67 -6.43
C SER A 31 -12.48 -5.56 -6.33
N LEU A 32 -12.85 -4.31 -6.64
CA LEU A 32 -11.95 -3.17 -6.64
C LEU A 32 -11.44 -2.83 -5.23
N ASN A 33 -12.30 -2.90 -4.21
CA ASN A 33 -11.89 -2.64 -2.84
C ASN A 33 -10.81 -3.63 -2.36
N THR A 34 -10.95 -4.91 -2.73
CA THR A 34 -9.95 -5.94 -2.43
C THR A 34 -8.66 -5.74 -3.23
N ALA A 35 -8.76 -5.33 -4.50
CA ALA A 35 -7.58 -5.04 -5.31
C ALA A 35 -6.80 -3.84 -4.77
N ARG A 36 -7.49 -2.79 -4.31
CA ARG A 36 -6.87 -1.60 -3.70
C ARG A 36 -6.11 -1.93 -2.42
N SER A 37 -6.68 -2.73 -1.52
CA SER A 37 -5.98 -3.12 -0.29
C SER A 37 -4.73 -3.95 -0.58
N LYS A 38 -4.79 -4.89 -1.51
CA LYS A 38 -3.62 -5.65 -1.98
C LYS A 38 -2.57 -4.77 -2.67
N GLY A 39 -3.01 -3.75 -3.40
CA GLY A 39 -2.13 -2.74 -4.00
C GLY A 39 -1.36 -1.94 -2.96
N SER A 40 -2.04 -1.48 -1.90
CA SER A 40 -1.39 -0.84 -0.76
C SER A 40 -0.38 -1.77 -0.08
N ASP A 41 -0.71 -3.04 0.11
CA ASP A 41 0.22 -4.02 0.69
C ASP A 41 1.48 -4.22 -0.15
N ALA A 42 1.34 -4.25 -1.48
CA ALA A 42 2.48 -4.33 -2.39
C ALA A 42 3.37 -3.08 -2.28
N ALA A 43 2.75 -1.89 -2.21
CA ALA A 43 3.48 -0.63 -2.01
C ALA A 43 4.23 -0.61 -0.66
N ILE A 44 3.58 -1.04 0.42
CA ILE A 44 4.19 -1.17 1.75
C ILE A 44 5.40 -2.10 1.68
N LYS A 45 5.23 -3.32 1.16
CA LYS A 45 6.31 -4.31 1.06
C LYS A 45 7.47 -3.79 0.21
N SER A 46 7.19 -3.14 -0.91
CA SER A 46 8.21 -2.57 -1.78
C SER A 46 9.00 -1.47 -1.08
N ASN A 47 8.32 -0.48 -0.49
CA ASN A 47 8.96 0.63 0.21
C ASN A 47 9.85 0.14 1.36
N ILE A 48 9.32 -0.76 2.18
CA ILE A 48 10.02 -1.33 3.33
C ILE A 48 11.22 -2.18 2.88
N ASN A 49 11.09 -3.00 1.83
CA ASN A 49 12.22 -3.80 1.34
C ASN A 49 13.35 -2.93 0.79
N ASN A 50 13.02 -1.86 0.06
CA ASN A 50 14.03 -0.95 -0.45
C ASN A 50 14.77 -0.24 0.70
N ALA A 51 14.12 -0.03 1.87
CA ALA A 51 14.75 0.59 3.05
C ALA A 51 16.02 -0.14 3.50
N ARG A 52 16.12 -1.45 3.26
CA ARG A 52 17.33 -2.20 3.60
C ARG A 52 18.56 -1.68 2.89
N ALA A 53 18.51 -1.58 1.57
CA ALA A 53 19.64 -1.08 0.79
C ALA A 53 20.05 0.34 1.21
N GLN A 54 19.08 1.22 1.47
CA GLN A 54 19.36 2.59 1.92
C GLN A 54 19.91 2.65 3.34
N ALA A 55 19.47 1.75 4.23
CA ALA A 55 20.03 1.66 5.57
C ALA A 55 21.50 1.22 5.54
N GLU A 56 21.87 0.26 4.69
CA GLU A 56 23.29 -0.15 4.53
C GLU A 56 24.13 1.01 3.97
N LEU A 57 23.65 1.73 2.95
CA LEU A 57 24.36 2.91 2.43
C LEU A 57 24.54 4.01 3.49
N TYR A 58 23.54 4.18 4.36
CA TYR A 58 23.63 5.06 5.51
C TYR A 58 24.70 4.55 6.49
N TYR A 59 24.73 3.26 6.80
CA TYR A 59 25.72 2.66 7.68
C TYR A 59 27.16 2.87 7.18
N ASP A 60 27.39 2.76 5.88
CA ASP A 60 28.71 2.98 5.28
C ASP A 60 29.14 4.46 5.32
N SER A 61 28.18 5.38 5.22
CA SER A 61 28.44 6.83 5.15
C SER A 61 28.60 7.49 6.52
N TYR A 62 28.08 6.88 7.59
CA TYR A 62 28.06 7.41 8.94
C TYR A 62 28.71 6.40 9.87
N PRO A 63 29.65 6.80 10.76
CA PRO A 63 30.71 5.99 11.38
C PRO A 63 30.31 4.56 11.84
N ASN A 64 30.06 3.69 10.86
CA ASN A 64 29.47 2.35 11.01
C ASN A 64 28.29 2.34 12.00
N ALA A 65 27.30 3.21 11.79
CA ALA A 65 26.19 3.39 12.71
C ALA A 65 24.83 3.61 12.04
N TYR A 66 23.80 2.95 12.56
CA TYR A 66 22.39 3.17 12.18
C TYR A 66 21.69 4.28 12.96
N THR A 67 22.42 5.02 13.80
CA THR A 67 21.83 6.08 14.63
C THR A 67 21.08 7.09 13.74
N ASN A 68 19.80 7.32 14.04
CA ASN A 68 18.91 8.21 13.30
C ASN A 68 18.55 7.76 11.87
N VAL A 69 18.85 6.51 11.45
CA VAL A 69 18.54 6.05 10.08
C VAL A 69 17.04 6.20 9.74
N CYS A 70 16.16 6.07 10.72
CA CYS A 70 14.71 6.24 10.57
C CYS A 70 14.27 7.68 10.23
N THR A 71 15.03 8.68 10.68
CA THR A 71 14.64 10.10 10.65
C THR A 71 15.59 10.96 9.83
N ALA A 72 16.74 10.43 9.42
CA ALA A 72 17.68 11.12 8.56
C ALA A 72 17.16 11.17 7.12
N ALA A 73 17.32 12.33 6.47
CA ALA A 73 16.94 12.53 5.07
C ALA A 73 17.74 11.65 4.09
N THR A 74 18.97 11.30 4.48
CA THR A 74 19.88 10.36 3.79
C THR A 74 19.69 8.91 4.23
N GLY A 75 18.85 8.66 5.25
CA GLY A 75 18.49 7.33 5.71
C GLY A 75 17.21 6.84 5.04
N ILE A 76 16.39 6.13 5.81
CA ILE A 76 15.19 5.45 5.31
C ILE A 76 13.90 6.25 5.50
N GLN A 77 13.99 7.51 5.91
CA GLN A 77 12.82 8.34 6.24
C GLN A 77 11.80 8.40 5.09
N LYS A 78 12.26 8.53 3.84
CA LYS A 78 11.37 8.58 2.66
C LYS A 78 10.59 7.27 2.44
N MET A 79 11.22 6.14 2.71
CA MET A 79 10.60 4.82 2.59
C MET A 79 9.64 4.57 3.74
N TYR A 80 10.03 5.01 4.94
CA TYR A 80 9.19 4.99 6.12
C TYR A 80 7.90 5.80 5.89
N THR A 81 7.98 7.05 5.44
CA THR A 81 6.79 7.89 5.21
C THR A 81 5.92 7.39 4.05
N ALA A 82 6.53 6.83 3.00
CA ALA A 82 5.77 6.20 1.91
C ALA A 82 5.03 4.93 2.38
N ALA A 83 5.66 4.09 3.19
CA ALA A 83 5.02 2.93 3.78
C ALA A 83 3.93 3.31 4.79
N GLU A 84 4.17 4.35 5.59
CA GLU A 84 3.19 4.93 6.52
C GLU A 84 1.93 5.41 5.79
N THR A 85 2.12 6.18 4.72
CA THR A 85 1.00 6.69 3.90
C THR A 85 0.20 5.54 3.29
N ALA A 86 0.89 4.52 2.77
CA ALA A 86 0.23 3.34 2.19
C ALA A 86 -0.51 2.48 3.25
N ALA A 87 -0.04 2.45 4.49
CA ALA A 87 -0.66 1.74 5.61
C ALA A 87 -1.83 2.49 6.26
N GLY A 88 -2.04 3.76 5.91
CA GLY A 88 -3.14 4.60 6.40
C GLY A 88 -2.74 5.59 7.52
N GLY A 89 -1.44 5.88 7.69
CA GLY A 89 -0.92 6.93 8.58
C GLY A 89 0.00 6.42 9.70
N ALA A 90 0.55 7.37 10.46
CA ALA A 90 1.58 7.18 11.50
C ALA A 90 1.25 6.11 12.55
N ALA A 91 -0.04 5.88 12.86
CA ALA A 91 -0.44 4.86 13.82
C ALA A 91 -0.13 3.42 13.35
N PHE A 92 0.15 3.23 12.05
CA PHE A 92 0.27 1.91 11.43
C PHE A 92 1.68 1.59 10.92
N ALA A 93 2.64 2.47 11.15
CA ALA A 93 4.03 2.22 10.86
C ALA A 93 4.90 2.60 12.07
N ALA A 94 6.02 1.91 12.23
CA ALA A 94 7.01 2.26 13.23
C ALA A 94 8.40 1.98 12.69
N CYS A 95 9.34 2.84 13.04
CA CYS A 95 10.75 2.63 12.78
C CYS A 95 11.52 2.89 14.08
N SER A 96 12.50 2.04 14.37
CA SER A 96 13.38 2.20 15.51
C SER A 96 14.81 1.89 15.09
N SER A 97 15.74 2.64 15.66
CA SER A 97 17.16 2.53 15.33
C SER A 97 18.02 2.69 16.57
N SER A 98 19.17 2.05 16.53
CA SER A 98 20.26 2.14 17.51
C SER A 98 21.56 2.28 16.73
N LYS A 99 22.71 2.27 17.42
CA LYS A 99 24.01 2.30 16.72
C LYS A 99 24.22 1.05 15.85
N ILE A 100 23.77 -0.12 16.29
CA ILE A 100 24.14 -1.41 15.69
C ILE A 100 22.98 -2.12 14.97
N ALA A 101 21.75 -1.64 15.15
CA ALA A 101 20.57 -2.29 14.60
C ALA A 101 19.48 -1.27 14.29
N TRP A 102 18.66 -1.61 13.31
CA TRP A 102 17.43 -0.90 12.99
C TRP A 102 16.34 -1.89 12.61
N ALA A 103 15.10 -1.47 12.79
CA ALA A 103 13.94 -2.22 12.33
C ALA A 103 12.83 -1.26 11.95
N MET A 104 12.04 -1.64 10.96
CA MET A 104 10.81 -0.95 10.63
C MET A 104 9.69 -1.94 10.36
N LYS A 105 8.47 -1.51 10.64
CA LYS A 105 7.25 -2.25 10.35
C LYS A 105 6.18 -1.33 9.81
N ALA A 106 5.30 -1.85 8.96
CA ALA A 106 4.03 -1.21 8.66
C ALA A 106 2.89 -2.24 8.52
N ARG A 107 1.69 -1.83 8.90
CA ARG A 107 0.49 -2.66 8.90
C ARG A 107 0.02 -2.93 7.47
N LEU A 108 -0.37 -4.16 7.19
CA LEU A 108 -1.02 -4.51 5.94
C LEU A 108 -2.47 -4.03 5.96
N VAL A 109 -2.92 -3.46 4.85
CA VAL A 109 -4.29 -2.96 4.67
C VAL A 109 -5.25 -4.12 4.39
N SER A 110 -4.78 -5.19 3.74
CA SER A 110 -5.63 -6.38 3.53
C SER A 110 -5.95 -7.14 4.82
N ASN A 111 -5.10 -7.04 5.85
CA ASN A 111 -5.30 -7.66 7.15
C ASN A 111 -4.77 -6.77 8.28
N THR A 112 -5.69 -6.11 8.99
CA THR A 112 -5.37 -5.13 10.03
C THR A 112 -4.67 -5.72 11.26
N GLY A 113 -4.63 -7.05 11.41
CA GLY A 113 -3.86 -7.73 12.45
C GLY A 113 -2.41 -8.05 12.05
N GLN A 114 -2.00 -7.76 10.82
CA GLN A 114 -0.69 -8.14 10.30
C GLN A 114 0.18 -6.93 9.97
N TYR A 115 1.47 -7.08 10.22
CA TYR A 115 2.52 -6.11 9.90
C TYR A 115 3.57 -6.76 9.02
N TYR A 116 4.07 -6.03 8.04
CA TYR A 116 5.28 -6.40 7.33
C TYR A 116 6.47 -5.72 7.99
N CYS A 117 7.49 -6.49 8.33
CA CYS A 117 8.66 -6.03 9.06
C CYS A 117 9.94 -6.36 8.30
N VAL A 118 10.88 -5.42 8.37
CA VAL A 118 12.28 -5.65 8.00
C VAL A 118 13.21 -5.12 9.09
N ASP A 119 14.40 -5.69 9.16
CA ASP A 119 15.43 -5.29 10.10
C ASP A 119 16.85 -5.39 9.51
N SER A 120 17.83 -4.92 10.28
CA SER A 120 19.26 -5.00 9.98
C SER A 120 19.82 -6.43 9.97
N THR A 121 19.09 -7.43 10.46
CA THR A 121 19.52 -8.84 10.38
C THR A 121 19.12 -9.49 9.06
N GLY A 122 18.36 -8.76 8.24
CA GLY A 122 17.85 -9.21 6.96
C GLY A 122 16.50 -9.90 7.03
N ALA A 123 15.78 -9.81 8.16
CA ALA A 123 14.41 -10.29 8.21
C ALA A 123 13.54 -9.50 7.22
N ALA A 124 12.61 -10.18 6.56
CA ALA A 124 11.62 -9.60 5.67
C ALA A 124 10.36 -10.48 5.72
N LYS A 125 9.52 -10.27 6.74
CA LYS A 125 8.42 -11.19 7.06
C LYS A 125 7.16 -10.46 7.50
N VAL A 126 6.04 -11.15 7.35
CA VAL A 126 4.77 -10.75 7.95
C VAL A 126 4.72 -11.28 9.39
N ILE A 127 4.34 -10.42 10.33
CA ILE A 127 4.09 -10.78 11.73
C ILE A 127 2.66 -10.42 12.11
N THR A 128 2.08 -11.14 13.06
CA THR A 128 0.76 -10.82 13.63
C THR A 128 0.95 -9.95 14.87
N ALA A 129 0.13 -8.91 15.02
CA ALA A 129 0.08 -8.12 16.24
C ALA A 129 -0.23 -9.03 17.44
N THR A 130 0.63 -9.03 18.43
CA THR A 130 0.42 -9.72 19.72
C THR A 130 -0.15 -8.72 20.72
#